data_AF-R5MUP3-F1
#
_entry.id   AF-R5MUP3-F1
#
_cell.length_a   1.000
_cell.length_b   1.000
_cell.length_c   1.000
_cell.angle_alpha   90.00
_cell.angle_beta   90.00
_cell.angle_gamma   90.00
#
_symmetry.space_group_name_H-M   'P 1'
#
loop_
_entity.id
_entity.type
_entity.pdbx_description
1 polymer ?
#
loop_
_entity_poly.entity_id
_entity_poly.type
_entity_poly.pdbx_seq_one_letter_code
_entity_poly.pdbx_strand_id
1 'polypeptide(L)'
;MDVHNNDMASNVTSSNSLDLGAESNNTNNVNNTNLNIKPEEKEKKSNFLLEFIFSFFNIFYLAYRGISFPLQSIFNASSKTVDDAYQQAKFMNNNKPKRDDDLGVIAKKIKDFLGITQREVLKLEEERRKLQLELQQPGATTPGKPKVYRYKIKNTDGKIEYGTFTALSKMDVNSFLLNEGVEVYKIENNQFIDFIYGDSSIVGSKWSTKDLIFWLTQLSTYIKAGITLNDAIKILINQYGKQKDKKVTMQAIAYELTMGNSFSQALEKQGSKFPPLLINMLKAAEATGDLESTLDDMSNYYSEMETTRKQMISAMTYPTIVIIFAIVVVCFIILYVVPQFEDIYSSNGVTVTGLTALVLAASRFLKSDAWMLLLAIIVAIIIFFMAYKKIKAFRRQVQVVLMHIPVVKNIIIYNEIAIFTKTFASLLKNNVYITQSVEILSKITNNEIYKEIMYNTINNIVVGDKISKAFKDHWAVPDVAYNMIVTGESTGELAEMMDRVSHYYQEQHASMVNNIKSFIEPLTIVFLAVVVGGIIISILVPMFEMYNQVSGGGM
;
A
#
# COMPACT_ATOMS: atom_id res chain seq x y z
N MET A 1 44.11 61.91 -1.37
CA MET A 1 44.09 62.80 -0.20
C MET A 1 44.62 62.02 0.98
N ASP A 2 45.92 62.22 1.19
CA ASP A 2 46.65 62.37 2.47
C ASP A 2 46.39 61.35 3.60
N VAL A 3 47.32 60.42 3.85
CA VAL A 3 48.58 60.52 4.65
C VAL A 3 48.35 60.12 6.11
N HIS A 4 48.92 58.98 6.53
CA HIS A 4 49.88 58.96 7.63
C HIS A 4 50.74 57.67 7.68
N ASN A 5 52.03 57.88 7.39
CA ASN A 5 53.25 57.20 7.87
C ASN A 5 53.29 57.09 9.42
N ASN A 6 54.13 56.30 10.10
CA ASN A 6 54.97 55.11 9.86
C ASN A 6 55.60 54.71 11.23
N ASP A 7 56.09 53.47 11.33
CA ASP A 7 57.26 52.97 12.09
C ASP A 7 57.25 52.55 13.59
N MET A 8 57.31 51.22 13.76
CA MET A 8 58.38 50.35 14.34
C MET A 8 58.83 50.37 15.83
N ALA A 9 58.83 49.15 16.43
CA ALA A 9 59.94 48.44 17.16
C ALA A 9 59.36 47.36 18.11
N SER A 10 59.41 46.05 17.82
CA SER A 10 60.48 45.02 18.02
C SER A 10 60.55 44.31 19.41
N ASN A 11 60.34 42.98 19.35
CA ASN A 11 60.96 41.84 20.07
C ASN A 11 60.83 41.53 21.59
N VAL A 12 60.14 40.39 21.87
CA VAL A 12 60.64 39.08 22.38
C VAL A 12 61.10 38.87 23.86
N THR A 13 60.52 37.81 24.45
CA THR A 13 60.98 36.81 25.47
C THR A 13 60.76 36.90 26.99
N SER A 14 60.32 35.73 27.49
CA SER A 14 60.72 34.91 28.66
C SER A 14 60.04 35.08 30.03
N SER A 15 59.12 34.14 30.30
CA SER A 15 59.05 33.15 31.39
C SER A 15 59.56 33.48 32.80
N ASN A 16 58.64 33.31 33.77
CA ASN A 16 58.86 33.31 35.21
C ASN A 16 59.08 31.92 35.81
N SER A 17 59.63 31.96 37.02
CA SER A 17 60.35 30.97 37.81
C SER A 17 59.54 29.99 38.66
N LEU A 18 60.26 28.93 39.05
CA LEU A 18 60.19 28.11 40.28
C LEU A 18 59.76 28.91 41.53
N ASP A 19 59.05 28.32 42.51
CA ASP A 19 59.67 27.56 43.60
C ASP A 19 58.68 27.02 44.66
N LEU A 20 59.07 25.87 45.23
CA LEU A 20 58.87 25.24 46.55
C LEU A 20 57.67 25.53 47.49
N GLY A 21 57.29 24.46 48.21
CA GLY A 21 56.17 24.42 49.16
C GLY A 21 56.54 24.46 50.63
N ALA A 22 55.51 24.31 51.48
CA ALA A 22 55.59 23.95 52.90
C ALA A 22 54.20 23.54 53.43
N GLU A 23 54.18 22.51 54.29
CA GLU A 23 53.03 21.91 54.98
C GLU A 23 52.47 22.79 56.13
N SER A 24 51.15 22.70 56.38
CA SER A 24 50.60 22.18 57.66
C SER A 24 49.08 22.33 57.75
N ASN A 25 48.46 21.34 58.39
CA ASN A 25 47.03 21.15 58.64
C ASN A 25 46.41 22.24 59.53
N ASN A 26 45.16 22.68 59.25
CA ASN A 26 43.97 22.31 60.05
C ASN A 26 42.66 22.97 59.53
N THR A 27 41.59 22.18 59.55
CA THR A 27 40.15 22.53 59.71
C THR A 27 39.44 23.49 58.74
N ASN A 28 38.40 22.89 58.14
CA ASN A 28 37.06 23.42 57.91
C ASN A 28 36.79 24.37 56.74
N ASN A 29 35.93 23.82 55.88
CA ASN A 29 34.72 24.42 55.32
C ASN A 29 34.78 24.97 53.88
N VAL A 30 33.95 24.33 53.06
CA VAL A 30 33.29 24.82 51.83
C VAL A 30 34.20 25.16 50.64
N ASN A 31 34.29 24.24 49.69
CA ASN A 31 34.51 24.45 48.24
C ASN A 31 33.72 23.33 47.55
N ASN A 32 32.76 23.49 46.62
CA ASN A 32 32.67 24.40 45.47
C ASN A 32 33.98 24.48 44.68
N THR A 33 34.28 23.44 43.90
CA THR A 33 34.45 23.52 42.44
C THR A 33 34.94 22.19 41.86
N ASN A 34 34.28 21.78 40.77
CA ASN A 34 34.84 21.14 39.59
C ASN A 34 36.26 20.56 39.70
N LEU A 35 36.34 19.24 39.88
CA LEU A 35 37.48 18.47 39.42
C LEU A 35 37.06 17.65 38.20
N ASN A 36 37.60 18.13 37.09
CA ASN A 36 37.60 17.55 35.76
C ASN A 36 38.28 16.17 35.80
N ILE A 37 37.48 15.11 35.97
CA ILE A 37 37.89 13.74 35.64
C ILE A 37 37.60 13.59 34.14
N LYS A 38 38.66 13.64 33.31
CA LYS A 38 38.60 13.09 31.95
C LYS A 38 38.04 11.66 32.05
N PRO A 39 36.89 11.33 31.45
CA PRO A 39 36.55 9.94 31.27
C PRO A 39 37.49 9.40 30.19
N GLU A 40 38.27 8.39 30.55
CA GLU A 40 38.83 7.47 29.57
C GLU A 40 37.74 7.14 28.54
N GLU A 41 38.07 7.41 27.27
CA GLU A 41 37.32 6.97 26.11
C GLU A 41 37.36 5.44 26.07
N LYS A 42 36.54 4.79 26.89
CA LYS A 42 36.11 3.43 26.61
C LYS A 42 35.19 3.55 25.41
N GLU A 43 35.74 3.27 24.23
CA GLU A 43 34.99 2.89 23.04
C GLU A 43 33.94 1.85 23.46
N LYS A 44 32.73 2.32 23.77
CA LYS A 44 31.58 1.47 23.88
C LYS A 44 31.21 1.16 22.45
N LYS A 45 31.85 0.13 21.89
CA LYS A 45 31.43 -0.54 20.67
C LYS A 45 30.00 -1.04 20.94
N SER A 46 29.01 -0.17 20.72
CA SER A 46 27.62 -0.55 20.83
C SER A 46 27.42 -1.54 19.70
N ASN A 47 27.17 -2.79 20.07
CA ASN A 47 26.81 -3.80 19.10
C ASN A 47 25.42 -3.42 18.61
N PHE A 48 25.35 -2.58 17.57
CA PHE A 48 24.14 -2.17 16.87
C PHE A 48 23.25 -3.38 16.56
N LEU A 49 23.86 -4.53 16.27
CA LEU A 49 23.19 -5.80 16.05
C LEU A 49 22.47 -6.33 17.31
N LEU A 50 23.04 -6.14 18.50
CA LEU A 50 22.43 -6.51 19.77
C LEU A 50 21.30 -5.55 20.16
N GLU A 51 21.49 -4.24 19.98
CA GLU A 51 20.42 -3.24 20.16
C GLU A 51 19.28 -3.44 19.14
N PHE A 52 19.61 -3.86 17.92
CA PHE A 52 18.66 -4.26 16.87
C PHE A 52 17.87 -5.51 17.26
N ILE A 53 18.53 -6.56 17.78
CA ILE A 53 17.85 -7.78 18.25
C ILE A 53 16.95 -7.47 19.45
N PHE A 54 17.43 -6.68 20.42
CA PHE A 54 16.63 -6.29 21.59
C PHE A 54 15.43 -5.42 21.20
N SER A 55 15.61 -4.46 20.28
CA SER A 55 14.50 -3.65 19.75
C SER A 55 13.50 -4.50 18.96
N PHE A 56 13.99 -5.43 18.13
CA PHE A 56 13.16 -6.37 17.35
C PHE A 56 12.29 -7.27 18.26
N PHE A 57 12.86 -7.81 19.35
CA PHE A 57 12.10 -8.58 20.33
C PHE A 57 11.12 -7.73 21.15
N ASN A 58 11.49 -6.51 21.52
CA ASN A 58 10.61 -5.63 22.30
C ASN A 58 9.40 -5.14 21.47
N ILE A 59 9.58 -4.98 20.16
CA ILE A 59 8.52 -4.68 19.18
C ILE A 59 7.57 -5.87 19.02
N PHE A 60 8.09 -7.11 18.99
CA PHE A 60 7.26 -8.32 18.97
C PHE A 60 6.49 -8.52 20.29
N TYR A 61 7.11 -8.21 21.42
CA TYR A 61 6.48 -8.23 22.74
C TYR A 61 5.34 -7.20 22.86
N LEU A 62 5.55 -5.98 22.35
CA LEU A 62 4.52 -4.94 22.29
C LEU A 62 3.38 -5.31 21.32
N ALA A 63 3.70 -5.93 20.18
CA ALA A 63 2.70 -6.44 19.24
C ALA A 63 1.88 -7.61 19.84
N TYR A 64 2.52 -8.52 20.57
CA TYR A 64 1.86 -9.61 21.30
C TYR A 64 0.89 -9.09 22.38
N ARG A 65 1.30 -8.07 23.14
CA ARG A 65 0.46 -7.45 24.17
C ARG A 65 -0.68 -6.59 23.61
N GLY A 66 -0.53 -6.06 22.39
CA GLY A 66 -1.60 -5.39 21.64
C GLY A 66 -2.65 -6.35 21.05
N ILE A 67 -2.27 -7.62 20.83
CA ILE A 67 -3.13 -8.68 20.27
C ILE A 67 -3.88 -9.47 21.37
N SER A 68 -3.38 -9.48 22.61
CA SER A 68 -4.04 -10.19 23.72
C SER A 68 -5.36 -9.55 24.19
N PHE A 69 -5.59 -8.26 23.91
CA PHE A 69 -6.84 -7.57 24.28
C PHE A 69 -8.07 -7.94 23.41
N PRO A 70 -7.96 -8.11 22.06
CA PRO A 70 -9.11 -8.50 21.23
C PRO A 70 -9.41 -10.02 21.22
N LEU A 71 -8.43 -10.89 21.51
CA LEU A 71 -8.66 -12.35 21.49
C LEU A 71 -9.53 -12.83 22.66
N GLN A 72 -9.46 -12.17 23.82
CA GLN A 72 -10.30 -12.52 24.97
C GLN A 72 -11.76 -12.07 24.81
N SER A 73 -12.02 -11.02 24.00
CA SER A 73 -13.39 -10.58 23.67
C SER A 73 -14.12 -11.48 22.66
N ILE A 74 -13.38 -12.15 21.77
CA ILE A 74 -13.98 -13.04 20.76
C ILE A 74 -14.28 -14.43 21.36
N PHE A 75 -13.47 -14.89 22.31
CA PHE A 75 -13.70 -16.16 23.00
C PHE A 75 -14.91 -16.11 23.93
N ASN A 76 -15.14 -14.99 24.63
CA ASN A 76 -16.31 -14.81 25.50
C ASN A 76 -17.62 -14.50 24.75
N ALA A 77 -17.56 -14.03 23.50
CA ALA A 77 -18.75 -13.79 22.67
C ALA A 77 -19.28 -15.06 22.00
N SER A 78 -18.43 -16.09 21.85
CA SER A 78 -18.75 -17.31 21.11
C SER A 78 -19.36 -18.42 21.98
N SER A 79 -19.33 -18.29 23.31
CA SER A 79 -19.92 -19.29 24.21
C SER A 79 -21.37 -19.01 24.60
N LYS A 80 -21.97 -17.88 24.17
CA LYS A 80 -23.33 -17.48 24.58
C LYS A 80 -24.41 -17.75 23.52
N THR A 81 -24.02 -17.91 22.26
CA THR A 81 -24.95 -18.05 21.12
C THR A 81 -25.26 -19.50 20.75
N VAL A 82 -24.59 -20.47 21.37
CA VAL A 82 -24.77 -21.90 21.08
C VAL A 82 -25.73 -22.58 22.09
N ASP A 83 -25.88 -22.03 23.30
CA ASP A 83 -26.80 -22.57 24.31
C ASP A 83 -28.27 -22.14 24.10
N ASP A 84 -28.52 -20.94 23.56
CA ASP A 84 -29.88 -20.43 23.33
C ASP A 84 -30.63 -21.16 22.20
N ALA A 85 -29.89 -21.76 21.26
CA ALA A 85 -30.47 -22.49 20.13
C ALA A 85 -30.94 -23.92 20.50
N TYR A 86 -30.45 -24.49 21.62
CA TYR A 86 -30.81 -25.85 22.04
C TYR A 86 -32.07 -25.89 22.90
N GLN A 87 -32.41 -24.81 23.61
CA GLN A 87 -33.61 -24.75 24.46
C GLN A 87 -34.90 -24.45 23.69
N GLN A 88 -34.83 -23.78 22.54
CA GLN A 88 -36.02 -23.38 21.79
C GLN A 88 -36.65 -24.52 20.95
N ALA A 89 -35.99 -25.68 20.87
CA ALA A 89 -36.43 -26.82 20.07
C ALA A 89 -37.14 -27.94 20.85
N LYS A 90 -37.41 -27.78 22.16
CA LYS A 90 -37.94 -28.87 23.01
C LYS A 90 -39.35 -28.69 23.60
N PHE A 91 -40.18 -27.82 23.03
CA PHE A 91 -41.61 -27.83 23.36
C PHE A 91 -42.47 -27.49 22.16
N MET A 92 -42.70 -28.47 21.27
CA MET A 92 -43.99 -28.63 20.59
C MET A 92 -44.12 -30.09 20.14
N ASN A 93 -45.03 -30.83 20.78
CA ASN A 93 -45.45 -32.14 20.30
C ASN A 93 -46.98 -32.29 20.35
N ASN A 94 -47.51 -32.83 19.25
CA ASN A 94 -48.73 -33.62 19.05
C ASN A 94 -50.13 -32.98 19.16
N ASN A 95 -50.82 -32.82 18.01
CA ASN A 95 -51.79 -33.83 17.47
C ASN A 95 -52.51 -33.33 16.18
N LYS A 96 -52.83 -34.28 15.27
CA LYS A 96 -53.77 -34.20 14.09
C LYS A 96 -55.02 -35.08 14.40
N PRO A 97 -56.17 -35.15 13.64
CA PRO A 97 -56.38 -34.90 12.18
C PRO A 97 -57.78 -34.40 11.63
N LYS A 98 -57.79 -34.01 10.32
CA LYS A 98 -58.76 -34.17 9.16
C LYS A 98 -60.28 -33.76 9.14
N ARG A 99 -60.70 -32.98 8.11
CA ARG A 99 -61.55 -33.28 6.89
C ARG A 99 -62.11 -31.98 6.26
N ASP A 100 -61.83 -31.67 4.98
CA ASP A 100 -62.60 -31.88 3.72
C ASP A 100 -63.63 -30.75 3.44
N ASP A 101 -63.39 -29.91 2.42
CA ASP A 101 -64.28 -29.72 1.25
C ASP A 101 -63.98 -28.46 0.40
N ASP A 102 -64.35 -28.60 -0.87
CA ASP A 102 -63.91 -27.91 -2.09
C ASP A 102 -64.12 -26.39 -2.20
N LEU A 103 -63.04 -25.68 -2.54
CA LEU A 103 -63.06 -24.38 -3.27
C LEU A 103 -61.77 -24.14 -4.10
N GLY A 104 -60.94 -25.17 -4.27
CA GLY A 104 -59.57 -25.04 -4.77
C GLY A 104 -59.40 -24.89 -6.28
N VAL A 105 -60.46 -25.06 -7.08
CA VAL A 105 -60.33 -25.13 -8.54
C VAL A 105 -60.39 -23.75 -9.21
N ILE A 106 -61.07 -22.77 -8.58
CA ILE A 106 -61.19 -21.40 -9.11
C ILE A 106 -59.98 -20.54 -8.70
N ALA A 107 -59.41 -20.78 -7.52
CA ALA A 107 -58.23 -20.06 -7.02
C ALA A 107 -56.94 -20.39 -7.77
N LYS A 108 -56.82 -21.60 -8.36
CA LYS A 108 -55.61 -22.02 -9.07
C LYS A 108 -55.40 -21.29 -10.39
N LYS A 109 -56.47 -20.97 -11.12
CA LYS A 109 -56.40 -20.22 -12.39
C LYS A 109 -56.05 -18.73 -12.23
N ILE A 110 -56.35 -18.14 -11.08
CA ILE A 110 -55.99 -16.74 -10.77
C ILE A 110 -54.54 -16.64 -10.26
N LYS A 111 -54.08 -17.67 -9.54
CA LYS A 111 -52.75 -17.71 -8.90
C LYS A 111 -51.57 -17.87 -9.88
N ASP A 112 -51.82 -18.45 -11.05
CA ASP A 112 -50.77 -18.65 -12.06
C ASP A 112 -50.64 -17.46 -13.04
N PHE A 113 -51.61 -16.53 -13.07
CA PHE A 113 -51.61 -15.37 -14.00
C PHE A 113 -50.92 -14.11 -13.42
N LEU A 114 -50.80 -13.99 -12.11
CA LEU A 114 -50.18 -12.83 -11.43
C LEU A 114 -49.08 -13.29 -10.47
N GLY A 115 -47.94 -13.68 -11.05
CA GLY A 115 -46.76 -14.16 -10.35
C GLY A 115 -45.93 -13.06 -9.67
N ILE A 116 -46.49 -12.36 -8.69
CA ILE A 116 -45.73 -11.74 -7.58
C ILE A 116 -46.56 -11.97 -6.32
N THR A 117 -46.04 -12.70 -5.33
CA THR A 117 -46.83 -13.00 -4.13
C THR A 117 -47.15 -11.72 -3.35
N GLN A 118 -48.42 -11.48 -3.07
CA GLN A 118 -48.94 -10.27 -2.40
C GLN A 118 -48.23 -9.95 -1.07
N ARG A 119 -47.69 -10.98 -0.39
CA ARG A 119 -46.89 -10.83 0.84
C ARG A 119 -45.49 -10.24 0.59
N GLU A 120 -44.86 -10.53 -0.54
CA GLU A 120 -43.57 -9.93 -0.90
C GLU A 120 -43.75 -8.46 -1.29
N VAL A 121 -44.82 -8.13 -2.01
CA VAL A 121 -45.17 -6.74 -2.35
C VAL A 121 -45.42 -5.91 -1.08
N LEU A 122 -46.20 -6.43 -0.14
CA LEU A 122 -46.46 -5.75 1.13
C LEU A 122 -45.19 -5.55 1.96
N LYS A 123 -44.28 -6.53 2.00
CA LYS A 123 -42.97 -6.38 2.66
C LYS A 123 -42.11 -5.32 1.99
N LEU A 124 -42.08 -5.28 0.67
CA LEU A 124 -41.33 -4.29 -0.11
C LEU A 124 -41.92 -2.87 0.07
N GLU A 125 -43.25 -2.75 0.17
CA GLU A 125 -43.94 -1.48 0.47
C GLU A 125 -43.66 -1.01 1.90
N GLU A 126 -43.62 -1.91 2.89
CA GLU A 126 -43.20 -1.58 4.25
C GLU A 126 -41.73 -1.14 4.34
N GLU A 127 -40.82 -1.85 3.64
CA GLU A 127 -39.41 -1.45 3.51
C GLU A 127 -39.29 -0.03 2.91
N ARG A 128 -40.05 0.25 1.83
CA ARG A 128 -40.11 1.56 1.19
C ARG A 128 -40.64 2.65 2.12
N ARG A 129 -41.71 2.38 2.86
CA ARG A 129 -42.30 3.34 3.82
C ARG A 129 -41.31 3.66 4.95
N LYS A 130 -40.59 2.66 5.46
CA LYS A 130 -39.53 2.85 6.47
C LYS A 130 -38.39 3.70 5.94
N LEU A 131 -37.94 3.45 4.71
CA LEU A 131 -36.90 4.26 4.06
C LEU A 131 -37.32 5.73 3.91
N GLN A 132 -38.57 5.99 3.50
CA GLN A 132 -39.10 7.36 3.39
C GLN A 132 -39.11 8.10 4.74
N LEU A 133 -39.45 7.39 5.83
CA LEU A 133 -39.42 7.95 7.18
C LEU A 133 -37.98 8.19 7.68
N GLU A 134 -37.01 7.34 7.33
CA GLU A 134 -35.59 7.55 7.66
C GLU A 134 -34.99 8.75 6.92
N LEU A 135 -35.37 8.98 5.66
CA LEU A 135 -34.88 10.10 4.84
C LEU A 135 -35.37 11.46 5.32
N GLN A 136 -36.47 11.51 6.08
CA GLN A 136 -37.02 12.74 6.67
C GLN A 136 -36.30 13.16 7.96
N GLN A 137 -35.44 12.31 8.54
CA GLN A 137 -34.72 12.65 9.78
C GLN A 137 -33.50 13.54 9.51
N PRO A 138 -33.22 14.57 10.35
CA PRO A 138 -32.13 15.52 10.16
C PRO A 138 -30.73 14.90 10.02
N GLY A 139 -30.50 13.72 10.61
CA GLY A 139 -29.23 12.99 10.56
C GLY A 139 -28.88 12.35 9.22
N ALA A 140 -29.78 12.38 8.23
CA ALA A 140 -29.53 11.87 6.88
C ALA A 140 -28.66 12.82 6.03
N THR A 141 -28.54 14.09 6.41
CA THR A 141 -28.02 15.17 5.55
C THR A 141 -26.51 15.40 5.63
N THR A 142 -25.78 14.79 6.56
CA THR A 142 -24.32 15.06 6.67
C THR A 142 -23.51 13.95 7.32
N PRO A 143 -22.68 13.27 6.51
CA PRO A 143 -21.33 12.94 6.92
C PRO A 143 -20.35 13.70 6.02
N GLY A 144 -19.39 14.41 6.62
CA GLY A 144 -18.34 15.13 5.89
C GLY A 144 -17.36 14.25 5.10
N LYS A 145 -17.65 12.94 4.95
CA LYS A 145 -16.89 11.98 4.14
C LYS A 145 -17.85 11.04 3.40
N PRO A 146 -17.60 10.72 2.11
CA PRO A 146 -18.42 9.78 1.35
C PRO A 146 -18.43 8.39 1.99
N LYS A 147 -19.61 7.76 2.06
CA LYS A 147 -19.83 6.40 2.59
C LYS A 147 -20.39 5.49 1.51
N VAL A 148 -20.17 4.18 1.65
CA VAL A 148 -20.72 3.19 0.72
C VAL A 148 -22.07 2.71 1.22
N TYR A 149 -23.10 2.97 0.42
CA TYR A 149 -24.46 2.52 0.66
C TYR A 149 -24.76 1.31 -0.21
N ARG A 150 -25.26 0.23 0.40
CA ARG A 150 -25.83 -0.90 -0.35
C ARG A 150 -27.32 -0.64 -0.56
N TYR A 151 -27.77 -0.76 -1.79
CA TYR A 151 -29.17 -0.55 -2.14
C TYR A 151 -29.81 -1.81 -2.74
N LYS A 152 -31.11 -1.94 -2.54
CA LYS A 152 -31.98 -2.96 -3.13
C LYS A 152 -33.05 -2.24 -3.95
N ILE A 153 -33.05 -2.49 -5.26
CA ILE A 153 -33.94 -1.82 -6.22
C ILE A 153 -34.74 -2.83 -7.03
N LYS A 154 -35.91 -2.41 -7.54
CA LYS A 154 -36.60 -3.07 -8.65
C LYS A 154 -36.23 -2.37 -9.94
N ASN A 155 -35.62 -3.10 -10.86
CA ASN A 155 -35.34 -2.58 -12.19
C ASN A 155 -36.66 -2.42 -12.99
N THR A 156 -36.63 -1.66 -14.08
CA THR A 156 -37.77 -1.46 -15.00
C THR A 156 -38.34 -2.77 -15.56
N ASP A 157 -37.53 -3.83 -15.62
CA ASP A 157 -37.93 -5.20 -15.99
C ASP A 157 -38.65 -5.98 -14.85
N GLY A 158 -38.87 -5.36 -13.70
CA GLY A 158 -39.52 -5.98 -12.53
C GLY A 158 -38.63 -6.89 -11.67
N LYS A 159 -37.36 -7.06 -12.02
CA LYS A 159 -36.38 -7.87 -11.26
C LYS A 159 -35.75 -7.09 -10.11
N ILE A 160 -35.54 -7.76 -8.98
CA ILE A 160 -34.85 -7.19 -7.81
C ILE A 160 -33.33 -7.30 -8.01
N GLU A 161 -32.63 -6.18 -7.97
CA GLU A 161 -31.17 -6.12 -8.05
C GLU A 161 -30.57 -5.48 -6.79
N TYR A 162 -29.37 -5.95 -6.43
CA TYR A 162 -28.55 -5.38 -5.36
C TYR A 162 -27.36 -4.66 -5.96
N GLY A 163 -27.07 -3.47 -5.44
CA GLY A 163 -25.93 -2.67 -5.86
C GLY A 163 -25.29 -1.93 -4.70
N THR A 164 -24.14 -1.33 -4.97
CA THR A 164 -23.44 -0.44 -4.04
C THR A 164 -23.24 0.91 -4.69
N PHE A 165 -23.51 1.97 -3.94
CA PHE A 165 -23.35 3.35 -4.39
C PHE A 165 -22.59 4.15 -3.35
N THR A 166 -21.60 4.93 -3.78
CA THR A 166 -20.84 5.81 -2.88
C THR A 166 -21.47 7.19 -2.94
N ALA A 167 -21.87 7.73 -1.80
CA ALA A 167 -22.51 9.04 -1.71
C ALA A 167 -22.21 9.71 -0.37
N LEU A 168 -22.52 11.01 -0.26
CA LEU A 168 -22.44 11.72 1.01
C LEU A 168 -23.63 11.33 1.87
N SER A 169 -24.86 11.40 1.34
CA SER A 169 -26.07 11.11 2.11
C SER A 169 -26.86 9.91 1.59
N LYS A 170 -27.69 9.30 2.46
CA LYS A 170 -28.73 8.35 2.02
C LYS A 170 -29.71 9.01 1.03
N MET A 171 -29.93 10.31 1.17
CA MET A 171 -30.82 11.10 0.32
C MET A 171 -30.27 11.21 -1.11
N ASP A 172 -28.96 11.41 -1.28
CA ASP A 172 -28.31 11.46 -2.59
C ASP A 172 -28.47 10.13 -3.33
N VAL A 173 -28.29 9.01 -2.62
CA VAL A 173 -28.48 7.66 -3.17
C VAL A 173 -29.93 7.49 -3.63
N ASN A 174 -30.90 7.89 -2.82
CA ASN A 174 -32.32 7.76 -3.14
C ASN A 174 -32.72 8.63 -4.33
N SER A 175 -32.29 9.89 -4.35
CA SER A 175 -32.56 10.83 -5.45
C SER A 175 -31.95 10.37 -6.77
N PHE A 176 -30.73 9.83 -6.74
CA PHE A 176 -30.08 9.24 -7.91
C PHE A 176 -30.87 8.05 -8.46
N LEU A 177 -31.22 7.08 -7.60
CA LEU A 177 -31.94 5.88 -8.02
C LEU A 177 -33.37 6.19 -8.51
N LEU A 178 -34.05 7.17 -7.92
CA LEU A 178 -35.35 7.61 -8.42
C LEU A 178 -35.26 8.25 -9.81
N ASN A 179 -34.18 9.00 -10.10
CA ASN A 179 -33.95 9.60 -11.41
C ASN A 179 -33.69 8.53 -12.50
N GLU A 180 -33.03 7.43 -12.14
CA GLU A 180 -32.86 6.24 -13.00
C GLU A 180 -34.19 5.49 -13.27
N GLY A 181 -35.32 5.91 -12.68
CA GLY A 181 -36.64 5.32 -12.90
C GLY A 181 -36.82 3.96 -12.21
N VAL A 182 -36.01 3.65 -11.19
CA VAL A 182 -36.08 2.39 -10.44
C VAL A 182 -36.76 2.57 -9.08
N GLU A 183 -37.49 1.55 -8.63
CA GLU A 183 -38.11 1.56 -7.29
C GLU A 183 -37.08 1.18 -6.23
N VAL A 184 -36.82 2.07 -5.27
CA VAL A 184 -35.89 1.85 -4.17
C VAL A 184 -36.63 1.26 -2.97
N TYR A 185 -36.18 0.10 -2.48
CA TYR A 185 -36.76 -0.56 -1.31
C TYR A 185 -35.94 -0.40 -0.05
N LYS A 186 -34.61 -0.46 -0.16
CA LYS A 186 -33.73 -0.44 1.01
C LYS A 186 -32.41 0.23 0.67
N ILE A 187 -31.96 1.15 1.54
CA ILE A 187 -30.63 1.76 1.49
C ILE A 187 -29.99 1.56 2.87
N GLU A 188 -28.94 0.75 2.93
CA GLU A 188 -28.25 0.43 4.18
C GLU A 188 -26.80 0.85 4.10
N ASN A 189 -26.29 1.44 5.18
CA ASN A 189 -24.86 1.55 5.44
C ASN A 189 -24.55 0.73 6.69
N ASN A 190 -23.48 -0.05 6.66
CA ASN A 190 -23.00 -0.79 7.83
C ASN A 190 -21.48 -0.69 7.86
N GLN A 191 -20.88 -0.66 9.07
CA GLN A 191 -19.43 -0.68 9.26
C GLN A 191 -18.76 -1.86 8.54
N PHE A 192 -19.45 -3.00 8.41
CA PHE A 192 -18.95 -4.13 7.62
C PHE A 192 -18.95 -3.87 6.11
N ILE A 193 -19.94 -3.14 5.59
CA ILE A 193 -20.02 -2.77 4.17
C ILE A 193 -18.95 -1.72 3.84
N ASP A 194 -18.76 -0.72 4.70
CA ASP A 194 -17.67 0.25 4.57
C ASP A 194 -16.28 -0.42 4.71
N PHE A 195 -16.14 -1.45 5.54
CA PHE A 195 -14.88 -2.21 5.65
C PHE A 195 -14.56 -3.02 4.38
N ILE A 196 -15.55 -3.67 3.77
CA ILE A 196 -15.38 -4.52 2.58
C ILE A 196 -15.29 -3.72 1.28
N TYR A 197 -16.08 -2.64 1.15
CA TYR A 197 -16.23 -1.87 -0.09
C TYR A 197 -15.79 -0.40 0.00
N GLY A 198 -15.48 0.12 1.18
CA GLY A 198 -15.04 1.51 1.36
C GLY A 198 -13.55 1.72 1.06
N ASP A 199 -13.06 2.93 1.32
CA ASP A 199 -11.70 3.39 1.01
C ASP A 199 -10.57 2.54 1.60
N SER A 200 -10.83 1.77 2.66
CA SER A 200 -9.86 0.88 3.31
C SER A 200 -9.87 -0.57 2.80
N SER A 201 -10.72 -0.89 1.83
CA SER A 201 -10.99 -2.24 1.36
C SER A 201 -9.74 -2.99 0.86
N ILE A 202 -9.74 -4.30 1.10
CA ILE A 202 -8.80 -5.29 0.52
C ILE A 202 -9.25 -5.67 -0.92
N VAL A 203 -10.52 -5.43 -1.23
CA VAL A 203 -11.19 -5.69 -2.51
C VAL A 203 -11.63 -4.34 -3.10
N GLY A 204 -10.67 -3.49 -3.44
CA GLY A 204 -10.95 -2.11 -3.83
C GLY A 204 -11.60 -1.96 -5.21
N SER A 205 -12.69 -1.19 -5.27
CA SER A 205 -13.40 -0.75 -6.49
C SER A 205 -12.67 0.35 -7.27
N LYS A 206 -11.35 0.49 -7.11
CA LYS A 206 -10.56 1.51 -7.81
C LYS A 206 -10.54 1.18 -9.30
N TRP A 207 -10.75 2.17 -10.14
CA TRP A 207 -10.63 1.97 -11.58
C TRP A 207 -9.19 1.56 -11.92
N SER A 208 -9.03 0.56 -12.79
CA SER A 208 -7.70 0.17 -13.24
C SER A 208 -7.07 1.33 -14.01
N THR A 209 -5.74 1.47 -13.97
CA THR A 209 -5.03 2.53 -14.69
C THR A 209 -5.38 2.52 -16.19
N LYS A 210 -5.56 1.32 -16.78
CA LYS A 210 -5.96 1.15 -18.18
C LYS A 210 -7.37 1.70 -18.46
N ASP A 211 -8.31 1.43 -17.55
CA ASP A 211 -9.67 1.95 -17.67
C ASP A 211 -9.70 3.47 -17.53
N LEU A 212 -8.88 4.01 -16.61
CA LEU A 212 -8.74 5.43 -16.40
C LEU A 212 -8.15 6.13 -17.64
N ILE A 213 -7.07 5.57 -18.22
CA ILE A 213 -6.47 6.07 -19.47
C ILE A 213 -7.51 6.07 -20.58
N PHE A 214 -8.18 4.95 -20.78
CA PHE A 214 -9.21 4.83 -21.82
C PHE A 214 -10.30 5.88 -21.64
N TRP A 215 -10.82 6.02 -20.43
CA TRP A 215 -11.85 7.01 -20.11
C TRP A 215 -11.37 8.45 -20.33
N LEU A 216 -10.16 8.80 -19.89
CA LEU A 216 -9.57 10.12 -20.11
C LEU A 216 -9.38 10.43 -21.59
N THR A 217 -8.86 9.48 -22.37
CA THR A 217 -8.68 9.67 -23.82
C THR A 217 -10.00 9.87 -24.53
N GLN A 218 -11.03 9.06 -24.23
CA GLN A 218 -12.34 9.21 -24.85
C GLN A 218 -12.99 10.55 -24.45
N LEU A 219 -12.93 10.91 -23.17
CA LEU A 219 -13.48 12.17 -22.68
C LEU A 219 -12.76 13.37 -23.33
N SER A 220 -11.43 13.38 -23.34
CA SER A 220 -10.62 14.39 -24.05
C SER A 220 -11.04 14.51 -25.52
N THR A 221 -11.20 13.38 -26.21
CA THR A 221 -11.61 13.35 -27.63
C THR A 221 -12.99 13.97 -27.85
N TYR A 222 -13.96 13.68 -26.98
CA TYR A 222 -15.31 14.24 -27.10
C TYR A 222 -15.34 15.75 -26.80
N ILE A 223 -14.62 16.20 -25.78
CA ILE A 223 -14.51 17.63 -25.46
C ILE A 223 -13.83 18.38 -26.61
N LYS A 224 -12.73 17.84 -27.16
CA LYS A 224 -12.05 18.36 -28.36
C LYS A 224 -12.96 18.45 -29.59
N ALA A 225 -13.92 17.54 -29.72
CA ALA A 225 -14.92 17.55 -30.80
C ALA A 225 -16.06 18.56 -30.58
N GLY A 226 -16.02 19.35 -29.50
CA GLY A 226 -17.03 20.35 -29.17
C GLY A 226 -18.29 19.78 -28.48
N ILE A 227 -18.25 18.52 -28.03
CA ILE A 227 -19.35 17.91 -27.28
C ILE A 227 -19.33 18.46 -25.85
N THR A 228 -20.50 18.82 -25.30
CA THR A 228 -20.59 19.28 -23.91
C THR A 228 -20.16 18.18 -22.93
N LEU A 229 -19.60 18.56 -21.78
CA LEU A 229 -19.15 17.59 -20.77
C LEU A 229 -20.26 16.62 -20.34
N ASN A 230 -21.48 17.11 -20.10
CA ASN A 230 -22.59 16.26 -19.70
C ASN A 230 -22.94 15.24 -20.78
N ASP A 231 -22.98 15.66 -22.06
CA ASP A 231 -23.30 14.76 -23.16
C ASP A 231 -22.17 13.76 -23.45
N ALA A 232 -20.92 14.18 -23.32
CA ALA A 232 -19.76 13.30 -23.41
C ALA A 232 -19.82 12.18 -22.35
N ILE A 233 -20.18 12.51 -21.10
CA ILE A 233 -20.37 11.50 -20.05
C ILE A 233 -21.55 10.57 -20.39
N LYS A 234 -22.66 11.08 -20.94
CA LYS A 234 -23.79 10.22 -21.38
C LYS A 234 -23.41 9.25 -22.49
N ILE A 235 -22.58 9.67 -23.44
CA ILE A 235 -22.04 8.78 -24.48
C ILE A 235 -21.21 7.66 -23.83
N LEU A 236 -20.36 8.00 -22.85
CA LEU A 236 -19.54 7.03 -22.12
C LEU A 236 -20.39 6.04 -21.31
N ILE A 237 -21.51 6.47 -20.70
CA ILE A 237 -22.45 5.58 -20.00
C ILE A 237 -22.93 4.44 -20.93
N ASN A 238 -23.28 4.77 -22.17
CA ASN A 238 -23.77 3.78 -23.15
C ASN A 238 -22.66 2.81 -23.57
N GLN A 239 -21.42 3.28 -23.64
CA GLN A 239 -20.25 2.46 -23.99
C GLN A 239 -19.94 1.39 -22.93
N TYR A 240 -20.17 1.67 -21.65
CA TYR A 240 -19.85 0.73 -20.57
C TYR A 240 -20.80 -0.48 -20.51
N GLY A 241 -21.92 -0.50 -21.23
CA GLY A 241 -22.76 -1.69 -21.46
C GLY A 241 -22.97 -2.59 -20.24
N LYS A 242 -22.34 -3.77 -20.25
CA LYS A 242 -22.44 -4.81 -19.18
C LYS A 242 -21.59 -4.52 -17.93
N GLN A 243 -20.71 -3.53 -17.94
CA GLN A 243 -19.81 -3.19 -16.83
C GLN A 243 -20.56 -2.37 -15.77
N LYS A 244 -21.42 -3.05 -14.99
CA LYS A 244 -22.38 -2.43 -14.06
C LYS A 244 -21.76 -1.36 -13.16
N ASP A 245 -20.62 -1.62 -12.51
CA ASP A 245 -20.00 -0.66 -11.59
C ASP A 245 -19.52 0.63 -12.28
N LYS A 246 -18.87 0.52 -13.45
CA LYS A 246 -18.42 1.69 -14.22
C LYS A 246 -19.60 2.49 -14.76
N LYS A 247 -20.63 1.80 -15.26
CA LYS A 247 -21.86 2.42 -15.72
C LYS A 247 -22.52 3.24 -14.61
N VAL A 248 -22.72 2.66 -13.44
CA VAL A 248 -23.32 3.35 -12.27
C VAL A 248 -22.46 4.55 -11.84
N THR A 249 -21.13 4.41 -11.85
CA THR A 249 -20.22 5.53 -11.55
C THR A 249 -20.41 6.69 -12.53
N MET A 250 -20.50 6.40 -13.83
CA MET A 250 -20.70 7.44 -14.85
C MET A 250 -22.09 8.08 -14.77
N GLN A 251 -23.13 7.29 -14.50
CA GLN A 251 -24.49 7.78 -14.27
C GLN A 251 -24.52 8.77 -13.10
N ALA A 252 -23.82 8.45 -12.02
CA ALA A 252 -23.71 9.34 -10.87
C ALA A 252 -22.99 10.65 -11.18
N ILE A 253 -21.90 10.61 -11.95
CA ILE A 253 -21.23 11.83 -12.40
C ILE A 253 -22.16 12.65 -13.29
N ALA A 254 -22.87 12.02 -14.24
CA ALA A 254 -23.83 12.74 -15.09
C ALA A 254 -24.96 13.39 -14.27
N TYR A 255 -25.44 12.70 -13.23
CA TYR A 255 -26.43 13.25 -12.31
C TYR A 255 -25.89 14.49 -11.58
N GLU A 256 -24.68 14.41 -11.03
CA GLU A 256 -24.03 15.52 -10.33
C GLU A 256 -23.79 16.74 -11.24
N LEU A 257 -23.33 16.50 -12.47
CA LEU A 257 -23.18 17.54 -13.49
C LEU A 257 -24.52 18.17 -13.86
N THR A 258 -25.58 17.37 -13.97
CA THR A 258 -26.94 17.86 -14.26
C THR A 258 -27.52 18.68 -13.11
N MET A 259 -27.13 18.38 -11.87
CA MET A 259 -27.44 19.19 -10.68
C MET A 259 -26.64 20.50 -10.59
N GLY A 260 -25.71 20.75 -11.53
CA GLY A 260 -24.89 21.96 -11.59
C GLY A 260 -23.64 21.91 -10.72
N ASN A 261 -23.27 20.75 -10.17
CA ASN A 261 -22.00 20.62 -9.46
C ASN A 261 -20.83 20.59 -10.47
N SER A 262 -19.66 21.08 -10.03
CA SER A 262 -18.44 21.00 -10.84
C SER A 262 -18.03 19.54 -11.09
N PHE A 263 -17.36 19.29 -12.21
CA PHE A 263 -16.82 18.00 -12.58
C PHE A 263 -15.84 17.44 -11.55
N SER A 264 -14.95 18.29 -11.02
CA SER A 264 -14.02 17.86 -9.96
C SER A 264 -14.76 17.39 -8.71
N GLN A 265 -15.82 18.09 -8.28
CA GLN A 265 -16.67 17.66 -7.16
C GLN A 265 -17.45 16.37 -7.48
N ALA A 266 -17.97 16.24 -8.69
CA ALA A 266 -18.69 15.04 -9.14
C ALA A 266 -17.80 13.80 -9.05
N LEU A 267 -16.51 13.92 -9.41
CA LEU A 267 -15.50 12.86 -9.28
C LEU A 267 -15.12 12.59 -7.82
N GLU A 268 -14.94 13.63 -7.01
CA GLU A 268 -14.60 13.52 -5.58
C GLU A 268 -15.67 12.74 -4.78
N LYS A 269 -16.95 12.94 -5.12
CA LYS A 269 -18.08 12.20 -4.51
C LYS A 269 -18.04 10.70 -4.78
N GLN A 270 -17.30 10.24 -5.80
CA GLN A 270 -17.16 8.80 -6.11
C GLN A 270 -16.13 8.08 -5.22
N GLY A 271 -15.56 8.75 -4.21
CA GLY A 271 -14.60 8.17 -3.26
C GLY A 271 -13.25 7.83 -3.91
N SER A 272 -12.62 6.73 -3.49
CA SER A 272 -11.31 6.27 -4.01
C SER A 272 -11.28 5.78 -5.47
N LYS A 273 -12.37 5.91 -6.25
CA LYS A 273 -12.42 5.49 -7.66
C LYS A 273 -11.46 6.28 -8.55
N PHE A 274 -11.35 7.59 -8.33
CA PHE A 274 -10.47 8.48 -9.08
C PHE A 274 -9.26 8.90 -8.25
N PRO A 275 -8.05 8.98 -8.84
CA PRO A 275 -6.87 9.42 -8.10
C PRO A 275 -6.97 10.90 -7.68
N PRO A 276 -6.43 11.28 -6.50
CA PRO A 276 -6.43 12.67 -6.04
C PRO A 276 -5.77 13.65 -6.99
N LEU A 277 -4.71 13.23 -7.70
CA LEU A 277 -4.04 14.05 -8.72
C LEU A 277 -5.02 14.51 -9.78
N LEU A 278 -5.77 13.56 -10.37
CA LEU A 278 -6.74 13.85 -11.42
C LEU A 278 -7.80 14.85 -10.95
N ILE A 279 -8.38 14.63 -9.77
CA ILE A 279 -9.43 15.50 -9.22
C ILE A 279 -8.92 16.93 -9.07
N ASN A 280 -7.71 17.12 -8.52
CA ASN A 280 -7.14 18.44 -8.32
C ASN A 280 -6.75 19.14 -9.63
N MET A 281 -6.27 18.38 -10.61
CA MET A 281 -5.95 18.90 -11.94
C MET A 281 -7.21 19.41 -12.64
N LEU A 282 -8.29 18.61 -12.62
CA LEU A 282 -9.57 19.02 -13.18
C LEU A 282 -10.15 20.23 -12.44
N LYS A 283 -10.00 20.30 -11.10
CA LYS A 283 -10.44 21.46 -10.32
C LYS A 283 -9.73 22.75 -10.77
N ALA A 284 -8.43 22.68 -11.04
CA ALA A 284 -7.67 23.83 -11.56
C ALA A 284 -8.13 24.18 -12.99
N ALA A 285 -8.29 23.17 -13.85
CA ALA A 285 -8.76 23.33 -15.22
C ALA A 285 -10.16 23.96 -15.32
N GLU A 286 -11.06 23.61 -14.40
CA GLU A 286 -12.39 24.21 -14.32
C GLU A 286 -12.34 25.69 -13.94
N ALA A 287 -11.40 26.06 -13.06
CA ALA A 287 -11.21 27.46 -12.67
C ALA A 287 -10.57 28.30 -13.79
N THR A 288 -9.71 27.69 -14.62
CA THR A 288 -9.02 28.37 -15.73
C THR A 288 -9.73 28.23 -17.08
N GLY A 289 -10.73 27.35 -17.18
CA GLY A 289 -11.43 27.03 -18.43
C GLY A 289 -10.66 26.11 -19.38
N ASP A 290 -9.57 25.49 -18.94
CA ASP A 290 -8.66 24.70 -19.78
C ASP A 290 -8.82 23.17 -19.58
N LEU A 291 -10.09 22.73 -19.54
CA LEU A 291 -10.44 21.34 -19.32
C LEU A 291 -9.93 20.41 -20.44
N GLU A 292 -9.95 20.89 -21.68
CA GLU A 292 -9.54 20.14 -22.86
C GLU A 292 -8.06 19.73 -22.80
N SER A 293 -7.17 20.71 -22.59
CA SER A 293 -5.72 20.48 -22.47
C SER A 293 -5.41 19.60 -21.26
N THR A 294 -6.03 19.89 -20.11
CA THR A 294 -5.79 19.14 -18.87
C THR A 294 -6.18 17.67 -18.99
N LEU A 295 -7.28 17.36 -19.67
CA LEU A 295 -7.70 15.96 -19.90
C LEU A 295 -6.67 15.20 -20.77
N ASP A 296 -6.09 15.87 -21.76
CA ASP A 296 -5.03 15.32 -22.60
C ASP A 296 -3.74 15.06 -21.80
N ASP A 297 -3.32 16.06 -21.03
CA ASP A 297 -2.18 15.97 -20.11
C ASP A 297 -2.32 14.81 -19.12
N MET A 298 -3.52 14.65 -18.53
CA MET A 298 -3.79 13.55 -17.61
C MET A 298 -3.78 12.20 -18.33
N SER A 299 -4.34 12.11 -19.54
CA SER A 299 -4.26 10.88 -20.31
C SER A 299 -2.82 10.49 -20.62
N ASN A 300 -2.00 11.45 -21.06
CA ASN A 300 -0.58 11.25 -21.35
C ASN A 300 0.20 10.85 -20.08
N TYR A 301 -0.03 11.55 -18.97
CA TYR A 301 0.58 11.26 -17.68
C TYR A 301 0.33 9.80 -17.23
N TYR A 302 -0.94 9.37 -17.20
CA TYR A 302 -1.27 8.01 -16.76
C TYR A 302 -0.83 6.96 -17.78
N SER A 303 -0.86 7.27 -19.08
CA SER A 303 -0.36 6.39 -20.14
C SER A 303 1.11 6.09 -19.94
N GLU A 304 1.92 7.13 -19.75
CA GLU A 304 3.36 6.97 -19.54
C GLU A 304 3.66 6.28 -18.20
N MET A 305 2.91 6.57 -17.14
CA MET A 305 3.04 5.86 -15.87
C MET A 305 2.77 4.35 -16.03
N GLU A 306 1.76 3.98 -16.83
CA GLU A 306 1.43 2.59 -17.12
C GLU A 306 2.47 1.93 -18.05
N THR A 307 3.06 2.65 -19.02
CA THR A 307 4.15 2.10 -19.84
C THR A 307 5.38 1.82 -19.00
N THR A 308 5.81 2.77 -18.14
CA THR A 308 6.94 2.55 -17.22
C THR A 308 6.65 1.37 -16.30
N ARG A 309 5.45 1.28 -15.72
CA ARG A 309 5.05 0.15 -14.87
C ARG A 309 5.11 -1.18 -15.62
N LYS A 310 4.62 -1.25 -16.86
CA LYS A 310 4.68 -2.48 -17.68
C LYS A 310 6.12 -2.88 -17.99
N GLN A 311 6.99 -1.92 -18.31
CA GLN A 311 8.41 -2.17 -18.53
C GLN A 311 9.05 -2.77 -17.27
N MET A 312 8.76 -2.22 -16.08
CA MET A 312 9.23 -2.77 -14.81
C MET A 312 8.74 -4.21 -14.57
N ILE A 313 7.44 -4.47 -14.75
CA ILE A 313 6.86 -5.81 -14.56
C ILE A 313 7.53 -6.81 -15.53
N SER A 314 7.69 -6.41 -16.80
CA SER A 314 8.35 -7.23 -17.82
C SER A 314 9.79 -7.56 -17.43
N ALA A 315 10.57 -6.58 -16.97
CA ALA A 315 11.95 -6.78 -16.54
C ALA A 315 12.08 -7.73 -15.34
N MET A 316 11.11 -7.70 -14.41
CA MET A 316 11.10 -8.56 -13.21
C MET A 316 10.51 -9.95 -13.44
N THR A 317 9.75 -10.15 -14.53
CA THR A 317 9.05 -11.41 -14.81
C THR A 317 10.02 -12.58 -14.96
N TYR A 318 11.07 -12.41 -15.76
CA TYR A 318 12.05 -13.47 -15.99
C TYR A 318 12.83 -13.89 -14.72
N PRO A 319 13.48 -12.97 -13.97
CA PRO A 319 14.07 -13.26 -12.67
C PRO A 319 13.15 -14.04 -11.72
N THR A 320 11.89 -13.63 -11.64
CA THR A 320 10.91 -14.24 -10.74
C THR A 320 10.62 -15.69 -11.12
N ILE A 321 10.42 -15.98 -12.41
CA ILE A 321 10.14 -17.34 -12.90
C ILE A 321 11.34 -18.27 -12.63
N VAL A 322 12.56 -17.82 -12.93
CA VAL A 322 13.78 -18.62 -12.73
C VAL A 322 14.00 -18.93 -11.26
N ILE A 323 13.82 -17.94 -10.36
CA ILE A 323 13.96 -18.15 -8.90
C ILE A 323 12.90 -19.13 -8.39
N ILE A 324 11.64 -19.01 -8.82
CA ILE A 324 10.58 -19.95 -8.44
C ILE A 324 10.94 -21.37 -8.89
N PHE A 325 11.39 -21.53 -10.14
CA PHE A 325 11.78 -22.84 -10.66
C PHE A 325 12.98 -23.42 -9.90
N ALA A 326 13.99 -22.60 -9.60
CA ALA A 326 15.15 -23.00 -8.81
C ALA A 326 14.75 -23.50 -7.41
N ILE A 327 13.87 -22.77 -6.71
CA ILE A 327 13.35 -23.17 -5.41
C ILE A 327 12.59 -24.49 -5.51
N VAL A 328 11.74 -24.67 -6.53
CA VAL A 328 10.99 -25.91 -6.74
C VAL A 328 11.94 -27.10 -6.95
N VAL A 329 12.97 -26.95 -7.78
CA VAL A 329 13.96 -28.00 -8.04
C VAL A 329 14.73 -28.36 -6.76
N VAL A 330 15.22 -27.36 -6.02
CA VAL A 330 15.95 -27.59 -4.77
C VAL A 330 15.06 -28.27 -3.73
N CYS A 331 13.82 -27.81 -3.55
CA CYS A 331 12.86 -28.45 -2.66
C CYS A 331 12.56 -29.88 -3.09
N PHE A 332 12.40 -30.16 -4.38
CA PHE A 332 12.18 -31.51 -4.90
C PHE A 332 13.35 -32.45 -4.56
N ILE A 333 14.59 -32.00 -4.79
CA ILE A 333 15.78 -32.81 -4.47
C ILE A 333 15.83 -33.09 -2.96
N ILE A 334 15.64 -32.07 -2.11
CA ILE A 334 15.72 -32.23 -0.65
C ILE A 334 14.58 -33.10 -0.11
N LEU A 335 13.36 -32.99 -0.63
CA LEU A 335 12.20 -33.73 -0.11
C LEU A 335 12.08 -35.17 -0.65
N TYR A 336 12.53 -35.43 -1.87
CA TYR A 336 12.34 -36.73 -2.52
C TYR A 336 13.64 -37.49 -2.75
N VAL A 337 14.71 -36.81 -3.19
CA VAL A 337 15.96 -37.49 -3.56
C VAL A 337 16.81 -37.77 -2.33
N VAL A 338 17.06 -36.76 -1.49
CA VAL A 338 17.91 -36.90 -0.29
C VAL A 338 17.46 -38.01 0.67
N PRO A 339 16.16 -38.17 1.01
CA PRO A 339 15.73 -39.22 1.94
C PRO A 339 15.97 -40.63 1.42
N GLN A 340 15.94 -40.86 0.10
CA GLN A 340 16.19 -42.20 -0.45
C GLN A 340 17.61 -42.68 -0.13
N PHE A 341 18.58 -41.75 -0.06
CA PHE A 341 19.95 -42.06 0.31
C PHE A 341 20.14 -42.25 1.82
N GLU A 342 19.31 -41.61 2.64
CA GLU A 342 19.32 -41.79 4.10
C GLU A 342 19.03 -43.24 4.51
N ASP A 343 18.04 -43.87 3.87
CA ASP A 343 17.69 -45.28 4.10
C ASP A 343 18.84 -46.22 3.71
N ILE A 344 19.58 -45.87 2.64
CA ILE A 344 20.75 -46.63 2.18
C ILE A 344 21.93 -46.49 3.16
N TYR A 345 22.23 -45.28 3.63
CA TYR A 345 23.36 -45.09 4.55
C TYR A 345 23.11 -45.73 5.92
N SER A 346 21.88 -45.63 6.43
CA SER A 346 21.50 -46.22 7.72
C SER A 346 21.53 -47.75 7.70
N SER A 347 21.15 -48.39 6.60
CA SER A 347 21.22 -49.86 6.43
C SER A 347 22.65 -50.40 6.28
N ASN A 348 23.59 -49.59 5.80
CA ASN A 348 25.00 -49.98 5.61
C ASN A 348 25.90 -49.54 6.78
N GLY A 349 25.36 -48.99 7.86
CA GLY A 349 26.13 -48.61 9.05
C GLY A 349 27.09 -47.44 8.85
N VAL A 350 26.92 -46.66 7.77
CA VAL A 350 27.81 -45.54 7.44
C VAL A 350 27.40 -44.30 8.24
N THR A 351 28.30 -43.77 9.06
CA THR A 351 28.07 -42.54 9.81
C THR A 351 28.21 -41.33 8.90
N VAL A 352 27.08 -40.78 8.46
CA VAL A 352 27.05 -39.53 7.68
C VAL A 352 27.45 -38.33 8.55
N THR A 353 28.56 -37.67 8.21
CA THR A 353 29.08 -36.47 8.88
C THR A 353 29.28 -35.31 7.89
N GLY A 354 29.45 -34.08 8.38
CA GLY A 354 29.73 -32.91 7.54
C GLY A 354 28.54 -32.42 6.71
N LEU A 355 28.78 -32.10 5.43
CA LEU A 355 27.79 -31.51 4.51
C LEU A 355 26.54 -32.39 4.37
N THR A 356 26.71 -33.71 4.32
CA THR A 356 25.63 -34.70 4.21
C THR A 356 24.70 -34.66 5.40
N ALA A 357 25.24 -34.58 6.61
CA ALA A 357 24.43 -34.50 7.82
C ALA A 357 23.56 -33.23 7.85
N LEU A 358 24.09 -32.10 7.37
CA LEU A 358 23.34 -30.84 7.26
C LEU A 358 22.18 -30.98 6.25
N VAL A 359 22.44 -31.56 5.08
CA VAL A 359 21.42 -31.73 4.03
C VAL A 359 20.34 -32.72 4.47
N LEU A 360 20.69 -33.81 5.15
CA LEU A 360 19.73 -34.75 5.74
C LEU A 360 18.93 -34.10 6.87
N ALA A 361 19.57 -33.32 7.75
CA ALA A 361 18.87 -32.58 8.80
C ALA A 361 17.87 -31.57 8.22
N ALA A 362 18.26 -30.84 7.16
CA ALA A 362 17.36 -29.95 6.44
C ALA A 362 16.20 -30.72 5.81
N SER A 363 16.47 -31.88 5.20
CA SER A 363 15.44 -32.76 4.63
C SER A 363 14.43 -33.25 5.67
N ARG A 364 14.90 -33.76 6.82
CA ARG A 364 14.06 -34.21 7.94
C ARG A 364 13.19 -33.06 8.48
N PHE A 365 13.78 -31.89 8.69
CA PHE A 365 13.05 -30.68 9.12
C PHE A 365 11.96 -30.29 8.11
N LEU A 366 12.31 -30.26 6.82
CA LEU A 366 11.35 -29.97 5.75
C LEU A 366 10.27 -31.05 5.62
N LYS A 367 10.54 -32.33 5.94
CA LYS A 367 9.54 -33.41 5.81
C LYS A 367 8.60 -33.52 7.02
N SER A 368 9.11 -33.33 8.23
CA SER A 368 8.33 -33.38 9.47
C SER A 368 7.43 -32.15 9.64
N ASP A 369 8.01 -30.97 9.45
CA ASP A 369 7.37 -29.71 9.84
C ASP A 369 7.07 -28.82 8.63
N ALA A 370 7.12 -29.34 7.39
CA ALA A 370 6.84 -28.58 6.16
C ALA A 370 5.57 -27.73 6.27
N TRP A 371 4.49 -28.34 6.76
CA TRP A 371 3.18 -27.69 6.84
C TRP A 371 3.16 -26.60 7.92
N MET A 372 3.87 -26.82 9.03
CA MET A 372 3.97 -25.83 10.11
C MET A 372 4.92 -24.68 9.74
N LEU A 373 6.02 -24.96 9.03
CA LEU A 373 6.91 -23.96 8.45
C LEU A 373 6.17 -23.11 7.41
N LEU A 374 5.44 -23.73 6.49
CA LEU A 374 4.63 -23.04 5.50
C LEU A 374 3.60 -22.13 6.16
N LEU A 375 2.88 -22.64 7.17
CA LEU A 375 1.93 -21.85 7.95
C LEU A 375 2.62 -20.68 8.67
N ALA A 376 3.77 -20.91 9.30
CA ALA A 376 4.53 -19.87 9.99
C ALA A 376 5.00 -18.76 9.02
N ILE A 377 5.47 -19.11 7.82
CA ILE A 377 5.85 -18.17 6.77
C ILE A 377 4.63 -17.35 6.32
N ILE A 378 3.50 -18.00 6.07
CA ILE A 378 2.26 -17.31 5.66
C ILE A 378 1.81 -16.33 6.76
N VAL A 379 1.80 -16.75 8.03
CA VAL A 379 1.44 -15.90 9.16
C VAL A 379 2.41 -14.74 9.32
N ALA A 380 3.72 -14.97 9.20
CA ALA A 380 4.74 -13.93 9.26
C ALA A 380 4.57 -12.89 8.14
N ILE A 381 4.28 -13.34 6.92
CA ILE A 381 3.99 -12.48 5.77
C ILE A 381 2.75 -11.62 6.04
N ILE A 382 1.65 -12.23 6.53
CA ILE A 382 0.42 -11.50 6.85
C ILE A 382 0.68 -10.44 7.94
N ILE A 383 1.37 -10.81 9.02
CA ILE A 383 1.71 -9.88 10.12
C ILE A 383 2.57 -8.74 9.57
N PHE A 384 3.58 -9.03 8.75
CA PHE A 384 4.44 -8.03 8.13
C PHE A 384 3.64 -7.05 7.27
N PHE A 385 2.77 -7.54 6.37
CA PHE A 385 1.92 -6.69 5.54
C PHE A 385 0.93 -5.85 6.35
N MET A 386 0.32 -6.44 7.39
CA MET A 386 -0.57 -5.72 8.29
C MET A 386 0.17 -4.62 9.06
N ALA A 387 1.36 -4.92 9.61
CA ALA A 387 2.19 -3.96 10.31
C ALA A 387 2.64 -2.82 9.37
N TYR A 388 3.06 -3.15 8.15
CA TYR A 388 3.47 -2.18 7.14
C TYR A 388 2.33 -1.24 6.71
N LYS A 389 1.09 -1.76 6.59
CA LYS A 389 -0.07 -0.94 6.21
C LYS A 389 -0.59 -0.07 7.37
N LYS A 390 -0.58 -0.59 8.61
CA LYS A 390 -1.23 0.06 9.77
C LYS A 390 -0.29 0.93 10.60
N ILE A 391 0.99 0.57 10.73
CA ILE A 391 1.92 1.20 11.65
C ILE A 391 2.89 2.11 10.88
N LYS A 392 2.68 3.44 10.98
CA LYS A 392 3.51 4.43 10.28
C LYS A 392 5.00 4.34 10.65
N ALA A 393 5.31 4.16 11.93
CA ALA A 393 6.70 4.05 12.41
C ALA A 393 7.42 2.81 11.83
N PHE A 394 6.74 1.67 11.80
CA PHE A 394 7.27 0.43 11.21
C PHE A 394 7.51 0.61 9.70
N ARG A 395 6.53 1.16 8.98
CA ARG A 395 6.67 1.47 7.55
C ARG A 395 7.86 2.38 7.28
N ARG A 396 8.03 3.46 8.06
CA ARG A 396 9.18 4.37 7.94
C ARG A 396 10.49 3.62 8.14
N GLN A 397 10.60 2.81 9.19
CA GLN A 397 11.84 2.08 9.47
C GLN A 397 12.20 1.08 8.36
N VAL A 398 11.21 0.34 7.86
CA VAL A 398 11.38 -0.57 6.72
C VAL A 398 11.85 0.20 5.48
N GLN A 399 11.24 1.35 5.19
CA GLN A 399 11.62 2.19 4.06
C GLN A 399 13.04 2.76 4.20
N VAL A 400 13.44 3.20 5.40
CA VAL A 400 14.83 3.63 5.67
C VAL A 400 15.80 2.49 5.37
N VAL A 401 15.55 1.29 5.92
CA VAL A 401 16.42 0.13 5.73
C VAL A 401 16.55 -0.23 4.25
N LEU A 402 15.42 -0.34 3.53
CA LEU A 402 15.42 -0.66 2.10
C LEU A 402 16.17 0.38 1.26
N MET A 403 16.07 1.67 1.62
CA MET A 403 16.77 2.75 0.91
C MET A 403 18.24 2.90 1.30
N HIS A 404 18.78 2.09 2.21
CA HIS A 404 20.22 2.03 2.50
C HIS A 404 20.92 0.81 1.86
N ILE A 405 20.17 -0.17 1.38
CA ILE A 405 20.74 -1.35 0.71
C ILE A 405 21.25 -0.94 -0.68
N PRO A 406 22.55 -1.06 -1.00
CA PRO A 406 23.14 -0.48 -2.22
C PRO A 406 22.43 -0.85 -3.54
N VAL A 407 21.97 -2.09 -3.66
CA VAL A 407 21.27 -2.59 -4.86
C VAL A 407 19.86 -2.00 -4.98
N VAL A 408 19.17 -1.79 -3.86
CA VAL A 408 17.76 -1.37 -3.81
C VAL A 408 17.60 0.14 -3.65
N LYS A 409 18.58 0.79 -3.00
CA LYS A 409 18.63 2.22 -2.68
C LYS A 409 18.27 3.08 -3.87
N ASN A 410 19.02 2.94 -4.96
CA ASN A 410 18.87 3.79 -6.14
C ASN A 410 17.57 3.50 -6.88
N ILE A 411 17.04 2.28 -6.83
CA ILE A 411 15.73 1.95 -7.42
C ILE A 411 14.64 2.77 -6.74
N ILE A 412 14.60 2.76 -5.41
CA ILE A 412 13.55 3.45 -4.67
C ILE A 412 13.71 4.97 -4.81
N ILE A 413 14.94 5.49 -4.64
CA ILE A 413 15.20 6.93 -4.71
C ILE A 413 14.88 7.48 -6.10
N TYR A 414 15.35 6.83 -7.17
CA TYR A 414 15.09 7.32 -8.54
C TYR A 414 13.61 7.23 -8.89
N ASN A 415 12.90 6.19 -8.44
CA ASN A 415 11.45 6.08 -8.64
C ASN A 415 10.68 7.19 -7.92
N GLU A 416 10.98 7.44 -6.64
CA GLU A 416 10.28 8.47 -5.86
C GLU A 416 10.58 9.88 -6.37
N ILE A 417 11.85 10.18 -6.72
CA ILE A 417 12.21 11.47 -7.32
C ILE A 417 11.54 11.64 -8.69
N ALA A 418 11.54 10.61 -9.54
CA ALA A 418 10.88 10.66 -10.84
C ALA A 418 9.38 10.95 -10.72
N ILE A 419 8.68 10.25 -9.82
CA ILE A 419 7.24 10.49 -9.57
C ILE A 419 7.03 11.89 -9.00
N PHE A 420 7.82 12.27 -7.99
CA PHE A 420 7.73 13.59 -7.37
C PHE A 420 7.88 14.72 -8.40
N THR A 421 8.99 14.74 -9.16
CA THR A 421 9.26 15.82 -10.10
C THR A 421 8.32 15.79 -11.29
N LYS A 422 7.89 14.62 -11.77
CA LYS A 422 6.92 14.52 -12.85
C LYS A 422 5.56 15.09 -12.45
N THR A 423 5.06 14.65 -11.29
CA THR A 423 3.79 15.15 -10.77
C THR A 423 3.89 16.64 -10.46
N PHE A 424 5.00 17.11 -9.91
CA PHE A 424 5.21 18.52 -9.62
C PHE A 424 5.24 19.36 -10.90
N ALA A 425 5.98 18.93 -11.92
CA ALA A 425 6.01 19.58 -13.23
C ALA A 425 4.62 19.66 -13.85
N SER A 426 3.85 18.57 -13.84
CA SER A 426 2.49 18.53 -14.39
C SER A 426 1.55 19.49 -13.68
N LEU A 427 1.59 19.54 -12.34
CA LEU A 427 0.80 20.48 -11.53
C LEU A 427 1.16 21.94 -11.84
N LEU A 428 2.45 22.26 -11.93
CA LEU A 428 2.92 23.62 -12.22
C LEU A 428 2.59 24.05 -13.66
N LYS A 429 2.76 23.17 -14.65
CA LYS A 429 2.38 23.42 -16.06
C LYS A 429 0.89 23.74 -16.20
N ASN A 430 0.05 23.16 -15.34
CA ASN A 430 -1.40 23.40 -15.30
C ASN A 430 -1.80 24.50 -14.29
N ASN A 431 -0.86 25.40 -13.96
CA ASN A 431 -1.08 26.59 -13.12
C ASN A 431 -1.62 26.30 -11.71
N VAL A 432 -1.34 25.11 -11.15
CA VAL A 432 -1.67 24.82 -9.75
C VAL A 432 -0.67 25.52 -8.84
N TYR A 433 -1.17 26.30 -7.88
CA TYR A 433 -0.34 27.00 -6.90
C TYR A 433 0.67 26.07 -6.22
N ILE A 434 1.91 26.54 -6.02
CA ILE A 434 3.02 25.73 -5.48
C ILE A 434 2.65 25.08 -4.13
N THR A 435 2.01 25.83 -3.22
CA THR A 435 1.56 25.32 -1.92
C THR A 435 0.61 24.14 -2.07
N GLN A 436 -0.42 24.28 -2.91
CA GLN A 436 -1.39 23.22 -3.19
C GLN A 436 -0.72 22.04 -3.92
N SER A 437 0.23 22.32 -4.81
CA SER A 437 0.99 21.30 -5.53
C SER A 437 1.76 20.39 -4.56
N VAL A 438 2.48 20.97 -3.59
CA VAL A 438 3.22 20.19 -2.57
C VAL A 438 2.27 19.43 -1.63
N GLU A 439 1.11 20.00 -1.30
CA GLU A 439 0.08 19.29 -0.54
C GLU A 439 -0.44 18.05 -1.29
N ILE A 440 -0.71 18.17 -2.59
CA ILE A 440 -1.13 17.06 -3.45
C ILE A 440 -0.02 16.00 -3.53
N LEU A 441 1.24 16.41 -3.72
CA LEU A 441 2.39 15.51 -3.75
C LEU A 441 2.51 14.69 -2.46
N SER A 442 2.30 15.30 -1.29
CA SER A 442 2.31 14.61 0.01
C SER A 442 1.26 13.50 0.13
N LYS A 443 0.13 13.64 -0.58
CA LYS A 443 -0.96 12.65 -0.60
C LYS A 443 -0.72 11.53 -1.61
N ILE A 444 0.11 11.75 -2.63
CA ILE A 444 0.38 10.78 -3.69
C ILE A 444 1.52 9.82 -3.31
N THR A 445 2.59 10.31 -2.69
CA THR A 445 3.70 9.43 -2.31
C THR A 445 3.28 8.47 -1.19
N ASN A 446 3.74 7.22 -1.26
CA ASN A 446 3.56 6.23 -0.19
C ASN A 446 4.81 6.11 0.70
N ASN A 447 5.87 6.84 0.37
CA ASN A 447 7.12 6.85 1.11
C ASN A 447 7.08 7.93 2.19
N GLU A 448 7.21 7.52 3.45
CA GLU A 448 7.07 8.42 4.59
C GLU A 448 8.22 9.44 4.67
N ILE A 449 9.39 9.13 4.09
CA ILE A 449 10.52 10.05 4.05
C ILE A 449 10.25 11.19 3.07
N TYR A 450 9.72 10.90 1.88
CA TYR A 450 9.32 11.96 0.96
C TYR A 450 8.13 12.76 1.48
N LYS A 451 7.18 12.15 2.21
CA LYS A 451 6.14 12.92 2.92
C LYS A 451 6.71 13.91 3.91
N GLU A 452 7.71 13.49 4.69
CA GLU A 452 8.42 14.35 5.65
C GLU A 452 9.05 15.55 4.93
N ILE A 453 9.72 15.31 3.79
CA ILE A 453 10.28 16.38 2.94
C ILE A 453 9.16 17.31 2.43
N MET A 454 8.02 16.78 1.97
CA MET A 454 6.89 17.60 1.51
C MET A 454 6.29 18.45 2.62
N TYR A 455 6.10 17.89 3.82
CA TYR A 455 5.58 18.66 4.96
C TYR A 455 6.53 19.79 5.37
N ASN A 456 7.84 19.52 5.38
CA ASN A 456 8.85 20.56 5.62
C ASN A 456 8.83 21.63 4.52
N THR A 457 8.62 21.22 3.27
CA THR A 457 8.49 22.13 2.13
C THR A 457 7.27 23.05 2.29
N ILE A 458 6.11 22.52 2.68
CA ILE A 458 4.90 23.31 2.94
C ILE A 458 5.17 24.34 4.04
N ASN A 459 5.78 23.92 5.16
CA ASN A 459 6.11 24.81 6.27
C ASN A 459 7.06 25.94 5.84
N ASN A 460 8.07 25.63 5.02
CA ASN A 460 8.97 26.65 4.48
C ASN A 460 8.21 27.67 3.62
N ILE A 461 7.35 27.22 2.70
CA ILE A 461 6.58 28.12 1.84
C ILE A 461 5.66 29.03 2.66
N VAL A 462 5.01 28.51 3.71
CA VAL A 462 4.13 29.28 4.59
C VAL A 462 4.87 30.42 5.30
N VAL A 463 6.13 30.21 5.67
CA VAL A 463 6.97 31.22 6.33
C VAL A 463 7.69 32.14 5.32
N GLY A 464 7.59 31.86 4.01
CA GLY A 464 8.27 32.60 2.95
C GLY A 464 9.72 32.17 2.70
N ASP A 465 10.12 31.00 3.24
CA ASP A 465 11.41 30.37 3.00
C ASP A 465 11.45 29.64 1.65
N LYS A 466 12.67 29.36 1.18
CA LYS A 466 12.90 28.61 -0.07
C LYS A 466 12.40 27.16 0.00
N ILE A 467 11.82 26.68 -1.09
CA ILE A 467 11.43 25.28 -1.33
C ILE A 467 12.65 24.38 -1.23
N SER A 468 13.74 24.77 -1.90
CA SER A 468 14.99 24.02 -1.98
C SER A 468 15.60 23.70 -0.60
N LYS A 469 15.31 24.50 0.42
CA LYS A 469 15.80 24.31 1.80
C LYS A 469 15.39 22.95 2.39
N ALA A 470 14.20 22.44 2.06
CA ALA A 470 13.73 21.14 2.55
C ALA A 470 14.46 19.94 1.91
N PHE A 471 15.11 20.16 0.76
CA PHE A 471 15.79 19.14 -0.03
C PHE A 471 17.31 19.14 0.15
N LYS A 472 17.86 20.23 0.71
CA LYS A 472 19.29 20.42 0.89
C LYS A 472 19.88 19.37 1.83
N ASP A 473 21.00 18.76 1.42
CA ASP A 473 21.78 17.77 2.19
C ASP A 473 20.97 16.56 2.69
N HIS A 474 19.81 16.28 2.09
CA HIS A 474 18.96 15.16 2.47
C HIS A 474 19.42 13.88 1.75
N TRP A 475 19.81 12.84 2.49
CA TRP A 475 20.39 11.59 1.94
C TRP A 475 19.52 10.84 0.91
N ALA A 476 18.20 11.06 0.91
CA ALA A 476 17.25 10.51 -0.05
C ALA A 476 17.00 11.41 -1.28
N VAL A 477 17.67 12.55 -1.38
CA VAL A 477 17.57 13.48 -2.52
C VAL A 477 18.92 13.51 -3.22
N PRO A 478 19.00 13.12 -4.50
CA PRO A 478 20.26 13.23 -5.21
C PRO A 478 20.56 14.67 -5.64
N ASP A 479 21.85 15.01 -5.71
CA ASP A 479 22.34 16.38 -5.91
C ASP A 479 21.79 17.05 -7.18
N VAL A 480 21.66 16.28 -8.27
CA VAL A 480 21.11 16.80 -9.53
C VAL A 480 19.67 17.27 -9.34
N ALA A 481 18.85 16.53 -8.57
CA ALA A 481 17.48 16.95 -8.31
C ALA A 481 17.44 18.23 -7.46
N TYR A 482 18.24 18.27 -6.38
CA TYR A 482 18.37 19.46 -5.52
C TYR A 482 18.77 20.71 -6.31
N ASN A 483 19.83 20.62 -7.13
CA ASN A 483 20.34 21.75 -7.90
C ASN A 483 19.31 22.27 -8.93
N MET A 484 18.51 21.38 -9.51
CA MET A 484 17.43 21.76 -10.43
C MET A 484 16.26 22.43 -9.71
N ILE A 485 15.94 22.02 -8.47
CA ILE A 485 14.95 22.74 -7.64
C ILE A 485 15.46 24.15 -7.33
N VAL A 486 16.72 24.29 -6.89
CA VAL A 486 17.35 25.60 -6.60
C VAL A 486 17.34 26.50 -7.84
N THR A 487 17.71 25.93 -9.01
CA THR A 487 17.75 26.66 -10.27
C THR A 487 16.36 27.11 -10.68
N GLY A 488 15.38 26.20 -10.73
CA GLY A 488 14.01 26.51 -11.12
C GLY A 488 13.32 27.48 -10.15
N GLU A 489 13.62 27.40 -8.85
CA GLU A 489 13.15 28.37 -7.86
C GLU A 489 13.75 29.77 -8.09
N SER A 490 15.02 29.85 -8.49
CA SER A 490 15.71 31.13 -8.71
C SER A 490 15.37 31.77 -10.06
N THR A 491 15.11 30.96 -11.09
CA THR A 491 14.75 31.43 -12.44
C THR A 491 13.25 31.57 -12.66
N GLY A 492 12.42 31.04 -11.77
CA GLY A 492 10.97 30.94 -11.95
C GLY A 492 10.53 29.77 -12.85
N GLU A 493 11.46 29.00 -13.41
CA GLU A 493 11.21 27.91 -14.37
C GLU A 493 11.12 26.54 -13.68
N LEU A 494 10.47 26.48 -12.52
CA LEU A 494 10.39 25.25 -11.72
C LEU A 494 9.67 24.11 -12.47
N ALA A 495 8.65 24.44 -13.26
CA ALA A 495 7.91 23.48 -14.06
C ALA A 495 8.82 22.77 -15.09
N GLU A 496 9.62 23.52 -15.84
CA GLU A 496 10.53 22.98 -16.85
C GLU A 496 11.67 22.19 -16.21
N MET A 497 12.27 22.72 -15.12
CA MET A 497 13.35 22.03 -14.43
C MET A 497 12.90 20.69 -13.85
N MET A 498 11.71 20.63 -13.23
CA MET A 498 11.18 19.38 -12.68
C MET A 498 10.84 18.36 -13.78
N ASP A 499 10.40 18.81 -14.95
CA ASP A 499 10.15 17.96 -16.11
C ASP A 499 11.44 17.33 -16.63
N ARG A 500 12.52 18.11 -16.75
CA ARG A 500 13.84 17.57 -17.14
C ARG A 500 14.36 16.57 -16.12
N VAL A 501 14.20 16.87 -14.83
CA VAL A 501 14.59 15.96 -13.74
C VAL A 501 13.77 14.67 -13.79
N SER A 502 12.47 14.72 -14.08
CA SER A 502 11.65 13.50 -14.16
C SER A 502 12.12 12.59 -15.27
N HIS A 503 12.36 13.12 -16.48
CA HIS A 503 12.83 12.32 -17.60
C HIS A 503 14.18 11.67 -17.30
N TYR A 504 15.11 12.44 -16.72
CA TYR A 504 16.42 11.93 -16.31
C TYR A 504 16.28 10.78 -15.30
N TYR A 505 15.52 10.94 -14.22
CA TYR A 505 15.40 9.87 -13.22
C TYR A 505 14.51 8.70 -13.65
N GLN A 506 13.56 8.89 -14.57
CA GLN A 506 12.85 7.78 -15.20
C GLN A 506 13.80 6.89 -15.99
N GLU A 507 14.72 7.49 -16.77
CA GLU A 507 15.73 6.75 -17.52
C GLU A 507 16.72 6.05 -16.58
N GLN A 508 17.23 6.75 -15.57
CA GLN A 508 18.12 6.16 -14.56
C GLN A 508 17.45 5.00 -13.80
N HIS A 509 16.16 5.15 -13.46
CA HIS A 509 15.39 4.10 -12.83
C HIS A 509 15.22 2.87 -13.76
N ALA A 510 14.86 3.08 -15.03
CA ALA A 510 14.72 2.01 -16.01
C ALA A 510 16.06 1.28 -16.26
N SER A 511 17.16 2.03 -16.37
CA SER A 511 18.51 1.49 -16.50
C SER A 511 18.91 0.64 -15.29
N MET A 512 18.63 1.11 -14.07
CA MET A 512 18.91 0.35 -12.84
C MET A 512 18.15 -0.99 -12.81
N VAL A 513 16.87 -0.99 -13.19
CA VAL A 513 16.05 -2.21 -13.27
C VAL A 513 16.63 -3.18 -14.31
N ASN A 514 17.06 -2.68 -15.47
CA ASN A 514 17.69 -3.51 -16.51
C ASN A 514 19.04 -4.08 -16.06
N ASN A 515 19.87 -3.31 -15.37
CA ASN A 515 21.15 -3.77 -14.84
C ASN A 515 20.96 -4.90 -13.83
N ILE A 516 19.98 -4.76 -12.93
CA ILE A 516 19.63 -5.82 -11.97
C ILE A 516 19.23 -7.11 -12.68
N LYS A 517 18.43 -7.00 -13.75
CA LYS A 517 18.08 -8.16 -14.57
C LYS A 517 19.32 -8.86 -15.14
N SER A 518 20.28 -8.10 -15.69
CA SER A 518 21.52 -8.64 -16.26
C SER A 518 22.43 -9.31 -15.22
N PHE A 519 22.42 -8.86 -13.96
CA PHE A 519 23.21 -9.48 -12.89
C PHE A 519 22.51 -10.66 -12.23
N ILE A 520 21.18 -10.64 -12.12
CA ILE A 520 20.42 -11.73 -11.49
C ILE A 520 20.62 -13.04 -12.24
N GLU A 521 20.63 -13.04 -13.57
CA GLU A 521 20.72 -14.28 -14.35
C GLU A 521 22.02 -15.06 -14.07
N PRO A 522 23.24 -14.51 -14.24
CA PRO A 522 24.47 -15.21 -13.87
C PRO A 522 24.51 -15.63 -12.40
N LEU A 523 24.02 -14.78 -11.49
CA LEU A 523 24.01 -15.07 -10.06
C LEU A 523 23.10 -16.25 -9.73
N THR A 524 21.94 -16.35 -10.37
CA THR A 524 21.03 -17.49 -10.19
C THR A 524 21.62 -18.80 -10.72
N ILE A 525 22.34 -18.76 -11.84
CA ILE A 525 23.02 -19.94 -12.40
C ILE A 525 24.12 -20.42 -11.45
N VAL A 526 24.98 -19.50 -10.99
CA VAL A 526 26.05 -19.83 -10.04
C VAL A 526 25.47 -20.35 -8.72
N PHE A 527 24.43 -19.69 -8.20
CA PHE A 527 23.73 -20.13 -6.99
C PHE A 527 23.18 -21.55 -7.15
N LEU A 528 22.50 -21.85 -8.27
CA LEU A 528 21.95 -23.17 -8.52
C LEU A 528 23.06 -24.23 -8.68
N ALA A 529 24.14 -23.90 -9.37
CA ALA A 529 25.30 -24.79 -9.50
C ALA A 529 25.93 -25.11 -8.14
N VAL A 530 26.08 -24.12 -7.26
CA VAL A 530 26.62 -24.31 -5.91
C VAL A 530 25.67 -25.12 -5.03
N VAL A 531 24.37 -24.79 -5.03
CA VAL A 531 23.38 -25.48 -4.19
C VAL A 531 23.16 -26.92 -4.66
N VAL A 532 22.87 -27.12 -5.95
CA VAL A 532 22.63 -28.47 -6.50
C VAL A 532 23.91 -29.30 -6.49
N GLY A 533 25.05 -28.71 -6.89
CA GLY A 533 26.35 -29.37 -6.82
C GLY A 533 26.72 -29.74 -5.38
N GLY A 534 26.46 -28.85 -4.41
CA GLY A 534 26.64 -29.12 -2.98
C GLY A 534 25.78 -30.30 -2.51
N ILE A 535 24.52 -30.37 -2.92
CA ILE A 535 23.64 -31.51 -2.59
C ILE A 535 24.18 -32.80 -3.23
N ILE A 536 24.59 -32.78 -4.50
CA ILE A 536 25.14 -33.96 -5.18
C ILE A 536 26.42 -34.44 -4.47
N ILE A 537 27.36 -33.54 -4.14
CA ILE A 537 28.57 -33.87 -3.41
C ILE A 537 28.23 -34.46 -2.04
N SER A 538 27.23 -33.91 -1.35
CA SER A 538 26.76 -34.43 -0.07
C SER A 538 26.26 -35.88 -0.16
N ILE A 539 25.74 -36.30 -1.31
CA ILE A 539 25.28 -37.67 -1.55
C ILE A 539 26.45 -38.57 -2.00
N LEU A 540 27.33 -38.07 -2.86
CA LEU A 540 28.41 -38.89 -3.44
C LEU A 540 29.51 -39.24 -2.44
N VAL A 541 29.87 -38.33 -1.53
CA VAL A 541 30.98 -38.56 -0.58
C VAL A 541 30.76 -39.81 0.30
N PRO A 542 29.64 -39.94 1.04
CA PRO A 542 29.37 -41.16 1.81
C PRO A 542 29.19 -42.41 0.93
N MET A 543 28.70 -42.24 -0.31
CA MET A 543 28.56 -43.35 -1.24
C MET A 543 29.92 -43.94 -1.64
N PHE A 544 30.95 -43.10 -1.81
CA PHE A 544 32.33 -43.58 -2.05
C PHE A 544 32.94 -44.25 -0.82
N GLU A 545 32.69 -43.73 0.38
CA GLU A 545 33.13 -44.38 1.63
C GLU A 545 32.55 -45.79 1.77
N MET A 546 31.26 -45.95 1.45
CA MET A 546 30.58 -47.24 1.43
C MET A 546 31.19 -48.19 0.39
N TYR A 547 31.46 -47.70 -0.83
CA TYR A 547 32.11 -48.51 -1.88
C TYR A 547 33.50 -49.00 -1.47
N ASN A 548 34.29 -48.13 -0.84
CA ASN A 548 35.63 -48.46 -0.34
C ASN A 548 35.59 -49.51 0.78
N GLN A 549 34.61 -49.45 1.68
CA GLN A 549 34.44 -50.47 2.73
C GLN A 549 34.06 -51.83 2.15
N VAL A 550 33.19 -51.87 1.13
CA VAL A 550 32.75 -53.12 0.49
C VAL A 550 33.85 -53.72 -0.41
N SER A 551 34.62 -52.88 -1.11
CA SER A 551 35.71 -53.34 -1.99
C SER A 551 37.01 -53.64 -1.23
N GLY A 552 37.24 -53.02 -0.07
CA GLY A 552 38.38 -53.31 0.83
C GLY A 552 38.19 -54.51 1.75
N GLY A 553 36.95 -54.93 2.02
CA GLY A 553 36.63 -56.11 2.84
C GLY A 553 36.71 -57.47 2.11
N GLY A 554 37.23 -57.48 0.88
CA GLY A 554 37.42 -58.67 0.05
C GLY A 554 38.85 -59.22 -0.02
N MET A 555 39.75 -58.80 0.88
CA MET A 555 41.09 -59.36 1.06
C MET A 555 41.29 -59.95 2.45
#